data_AF-A0A6C0AWC3-F1
#
_entry.id   AF-A0A6C0AWC3-F1
#
_cell.length_a   1.000
_cell.length_b   1.000
_cell.length_c   1.000
_cell.angle_alpha   90.00
_cell.angle_beta   90.00
_cell.angle_gamma   90.00
#
_symmetry.space_group_name_H-M   'P 1'
#
loop_
_entity.id
_entity.type
_entity.pdbx_description
1 polymer ?
#
loop_
_entity_poly.entity_id
_entity_poly.type
_entity_poly.pdbx_seq_one_letter_code
_entity_poly.pdbx_strand_id
1 'polypeptide(L)'
;MTSKLSGRRASVRRAESKNPFVVLFFLISFSIYTFYCIYHQGSFVRGLGWRSRAEYPLSYNITLAFAIILPAGIIVKHIIWHIKKKRNATTDPRV
;
A
#
# COMPACT_ATOMS: atom_id res chain seq x y z
N MET A 1 -48.75 20.83 -2.37
CA MET A 1 -47.39 21.41 -2.15
C MET A 1 -46.63 20.45 -1.25
N THR A 2 -45.98 19.42 -1.80
CA THR A 2 -45.20 18.44 -1.02
C THR A 2 -44.00 17.96 -1.84
N SER A 3 -42.85 18.51 -1.46
CA SER A 3 -41.48 17.99 -1.54
C SER A 3 -41.08 17.10 -2.72
N LYS A 4 -40.25 17.70 -3.59
CA LYS A 4 -39.28 17.07 -4.50
C LYS A 4 -38.59 15.85 -3.86
N LEU A 5 -38.89 14.66 -4.38
CA LEU A 5 -38.06 13.45 -4.24
C LEU A 5 -36.76 13.67 -5.03
N SER A 6 -35.75 14.22 -4.36
CA SER A 6 -34.37 14.26 -4.84
C SER A 6 -33.78 12.85 -4.80
N GLY A 7 -33.99 12.09 -5.88
CA GLY A 7 -33.32 10.82 -6.11
C GLY A 7 -31.80 11.01 -6.15
N ARG A 8 -31.13 10.76 -5.02
CA ARG A 8 -29.69 10.54 -4.96
C ARG A 8 -29.38 9.32 -5.84
N ARG A 9 -28.90 9.55 -7.06
CA ARG A 9 -28.17 8.53 -7.82
C ARG A 9 -26.97 8.13 -6.98
N ALA A 10 -27.07 7.00 -6.30
CA ALA A 10 -25.90 6.30 -5.80
C ALA A 10 -25.04 5.97 -7.01
N SER A 11 -23.97 6.76 -7.21
CA SER A 11 -22.93 6.44 -8.17
C SER A 11 -22.40 5.05 -7.81
N VAL A 12 -22.77 4.05 -8.61
CA VAL A 12 -22.22 2.70 -8.53
C VAL A 12 -20.73 2.84 -8.74
N ARG A 13 -19.97 2.93 -7.66
CA ARG A 13 -18.51 2.86 -7.71
C ARG A 13 -18.21 1.44 -8.19
N ARG A 14 -17.94 1.29 -9.49
CA ARG A 14 -17.30 0.07 -10.01
C ARG A 14 -16.05 -0.12 -9.18
N ALA A 15 -16.06 -1.11 -8.30
CA ALA A 15 -14.87 -1.56 -7.63
C ALA A 15 -13.98 -2.13 -8.73
N GLU A 16 -13.03 -1.31 -9.18
CA GLU A 16 -12.00 -1.71 -10.13
C GLU A 16 -11.36 -3.00 -9.58
N SER A 17 -11.56 -4.11 -10.28
CA SER A 17 -11.00 -5.39 -9.88
C SER A 17 -9.48 -5.31 -10.03
N LYS A 18 -8.79 -4.93 -8.96
CA LYS A 18 -7.34 -4.98 -8.90
C LYS A 18 -6.93 -6.43 -9.00
N ASN A 19 -6.49 -6.85 -10.19
CA ASN A 19 -6.01 -8.20 -10.45
C ASN A 19 -4.93 -8.53 -9.41
N PRO A 20 -5.14 -9.54 -8.53
CA PRO A 20 -4.23 -9.82 -7.42
C PRO A 20 -2.83 -10.20 -7.92
N PHE A 21 -2.74 -10.77 -9.13
CA PHE A 21 -1.49 -11.09 -9.81
C PHE A 21 -0.65 -9.86 -10.16
N VAL A 22 -1.28 -8.76 -10.58
CA VAL A 22 -0.56 -7.50 -10.90
C VAL A 22 0.03 -6.89 -9.63
N VAL A 23 -0.75 -6.92 -8.54
CA VAL A 23 -0.29 -6.45 -7.23
C VAL A 23 0.85 -7.32 -6.70
N LEU A 24 0.71 -8.64 -6.81
CA LEU A 24 1.75 -9.59 -6.39
C LEU A 24 3.04 -9.40 -7.20
N PHE A 25 2.93 -9.30 -8.53
CA PHE A 25 4.06 -9.03 -9.41
C PHE A 25 4.76 -7.72 -9.04
N PHE A 26 4.00 -6.64 -8.85
CA PHE A 26 4.54 -5.35 -8.42
C PHE A 26 5.27 -5.45 -7.09
N LEU A 27 4.70 -6.12 -6.09
CA LEU A 27 5.33 -6.30 -4.77
C LEU A 27 6.64 -7.08 -4.87
N ILE A 28 6.68 -8.15 -5.67
CA ILE A 28 7.88 -8.98 -5.87
C ILE A 28 8.96 -8.16 -6.59
N SER A 29 8.63 -7.53 -7.72
CA SER A 29 9.57 -6.68 -8.47
C SER A 29 10.10 -5.52 -7.62
N PHE A 30 9.22 -4.86 -6.86
CA PHE A 30 9.59 -3.78 -5.96
C PHE A 30 10.52 -4.26 -4.84
N SER A 31 10.25 -5.43 -4.26
CA SER A 31 11.09 -6.02 -3.21
C SER A 31 12.47 -6.36 -3.74
N ILE A 32 12.56 -7.02 -4.91
CA ILE A 32 13.83 -7.35 -5.55
C ILE A 32 14.63 -6.07 -5.85
N TYR A 33 13.98 -5.04 -6.41
CA TYR A 33 14.62 -3.76 -6.68
C TYR A 33 15.15 -3.10 -5.40
N THR A 34 14.36 -3.11 -4.33
CA THR A 34 14.76 -2.55 -3.04
C THR A 34 15.96 -3.28 -2.44
N PHE A 35 15.94 -4.62 -2.45
CA PHE A 35 17.08 -5.43 -1.99
C PHE A 35 18.32 -5.19 -2.84
N TYR A 36 18.17 -5.10 -4.15
CA TYR A 36 19.26 -4.82 -5.08
C TYR A 36 19.89 -3.45 -4.80
N CYS A 37 19.08 -2.41 -4.57
CA CYS A 37 19.56 -1.08 -4.21
C CYS A 37 20.30 -1.05 -2.86
N ILE A 38 19.81 -1.79 -1.86
CA ILE A 38 20.46 -1.88 -0.54
C ILE A 38 21.77 -2.67 -0.63
N TYR A 39 21.76 -3.81 -1.31
CA TYR A 39 22.91 -4.71 -1.41
C TYR A 39 24.08 -4.06 -2.15
N HIS A 40 23.80 -3.36 -3.26
CA HIS A 40 24.85 -2.70 -4.02
C HIS A 40 25.23 -1.31 -3.48
N GLN A 41 24.52 -0.77 -2.47
CA GLN A 41 24.77 0.55 -1.88
C GLN A 41 25.10 1.64 -2.92
N GLY A 42 24.43 1.66 -4.08
CA GLY A 42 24.73 2.62 -5.16
C GLY A 42 26.08 2.49 -5.86
N SER A 43 26.88 1.46 -5.56
CA SER A 43 28.15 1.14 -6.21
C SER A 43 27.99 0.98 -7.72
N PHE A 44 26.80 0.61 -8.19
CA PHE A 44 26.48 0.49 -9.61
C PHE A 44 26.51 1.83 -10.38
N VAL A 45 26.32 2.98 -9.70
CA VAL A 45 26.27 4.30 -10.36
C VAL A 45 27.65 4.97 -10.43
N ARG A 46 28.56 4.65 -9.50
CA ARG A 46 29.86 5.34 -9.37
C ARG A 46 31.08 4.45 -9.09
N GLY A 47 30.92 3.13 -9.01
CA GLY A 47 32.00 2.17 -8.67
C GLY A 47 32.50 2.25 -7.21
N LEU A 48 32.09 3.28 -6.48
CA LEU A 48 32.31 3.50 -5.07
C LEU A 48 30.91 3.55 -4.46
N GLY A 49 30.55 2.56 -3.62
CA GLY A 49 29.28 2.58 -2.90
C GLY A 49 29.10 3.89 -2.10
N TRP A 50 27.87 4.22 -1.76
CA TRP A 50 27.54 5.42 -1.00
C TRP A 50 28.23 5.38 0.37
N ARG A 51 29.16 6.32 0.60
CA ARG A 51 29.86 6.44 1.89
C ARG A 51 29.05 7.21 2.93
N SER A 52 28.17 8.09 2.45
CA SER A 52 27.35 8.96 3.30
C SER A 52 25.92 9.05 2.80
N ARG A 53 24.97 9.37 3.70
CA ARG A 53 23.54 9.56 3.36
C ARG A 53 23.29 10.68 2.35
N ALA A 54 24.22 11.63 2.22
CA ALA A 54 24.12 12.75 1.26
C ALA A 54 24.31 12.29 -0.19
N GLU A 55 24.92 11.12 -0.42
CA GLU A 55 25.17 10.56 -1.75
C GLU A 55 23.97 9.76 -2.29
N TYR A 56 22.94 9.56 -1.47
CA TYR A 56 21.78 8.76 -1.85
C TYR A 56 20.98 9.49 -2.93
N PRO A 57 20.76 8.86 -4.11
CA PRO A 57 19.93 9.44 -5.14
C PRO A 57 18.49 9.53 -4.63
N LEU A 58 17.76 10.55 -5.10
CA LEU A 58 16.38 10.78 -4.71
C LEU A 58 15.50 9.53 -4.90
N SER A 59 15.74 8.76 -5.96
CA SER A 59 15.06 7.50 -6.25
C SER A 59 15.21 6.45 -5.14
N TYR A 60 16.37 6.36 -4.48
CA TYR A 60 16.59 5.46 -3.36
C TYR A 60 15.77 5.86 -2.14
N ASN A 61 15.77 7.16 -1.80
CA ASN A 61 14.99 7.68 -0.68
C ASN A 61 13.48 7.48 -0.89
N ILE A 62 13.00 7.71 -2.12
CA ILE A 62 11.60 7.46 -2.50
C ILE A 62 11.27 5.97 -2.37
N THR A 63 12.15 5.09 -2.88
CA THR A 63 11.98 3.63 -2.77
C THR A 63 11.92 3.18 -1.31
N LEU A 64 12.81 3.70 -0.46
CA LEU A 64 12.82 3.39 0.97
C LEU A 64 11.54 3.87 1.66
N ALA A 65 11.04 5.06 1.33
CA ALA A 65 9.78 5.57 1.85
C ALA A 65 8.60 4.65 1.46
N PHE A 66 8.51 4.25 0.19
CA PHE A 66 7.47 3.31 -0.25
C PHE A 66 7.60 1.92 0.40
N ALA A 67 8.82 1.45 0.63
CA ALA A 67 9.07 0.19 1.31
C ALA A 67 8.55 0.17 2.75
N ILE A 68 8.42 1.32 3.41
CA ILE A 68 7.85 1.44 4.76
C ILE A 68 6.33 1.68 4.69
N ILE A 69 5.88 2.60 3.82
CA ILE A 69 4.47 3.02 3.75
C ILE A 69 3.56 1.89 3.27
N LEU A 70 3.98 1.11 2.27
CA LEU A 70 3.16 0.03 1.69
C LEU A 70 2.82 -1.07 2.72
N PRO A 71 3.79 -1.70 3.41
CA PRO A 71 3.47 -2.71 4.42
C PRO A 71 2.70 -2.11 5.61
N ALA A 72 3.02 -0.88 6.03
CA ALA A 72 2.27 -0.20 7.09
C ALA A 72 0.79 -0.04 6.73
N GLY A 73 0.49 0.39 5.50
CA GLY A 73 -0.89 0.50 5.01
C GLY A 73 -1.65 -0.83 4.99
N ILE A 74 -0.98 -1.92 4.60
CA ILE A 74 -1.57 -3.27 4.60
C ILE A 74 -1.87 -3.72 6.03
N ILE A 75 -0.92 -3.52 6.96
CA ILE A 75 -1.07 -3.89 8.38
C ILE A 75 -2.24 -3.13 9.00
N VAL A 76 -2.31 -1.80 8.81
CA VAL A 76 -3.39 -0.96 9.34
C VAL A 76 -4.75 -1.42 8.80
N LYS A 77 -4.85 -1.67 7.48
CA LYS A 77 -6.10 -2.19 6.89
C LYS A 77 -6.50 -3.54 7.48
N HIS A 78 -5.54 -4.44 7.67
CA HIS A 78 -5.78 -5.75 8.27
C HIS A 78 -6.26 -5.64 9.72
N ILE A 79 -5.61 -4.79 10.53
CA ILE A 79 -6.02 -4.51 11.92
C ILE A 79 -7.44 -3.94 11.98
N ILE A 80 -7.75 -2.93 11.17
CA ILE A 80 -9.09 -2.33 11.10
C ILE A 80 -10.15 -3.37 10.72
N TRP A 81 -9.83 -4.26 9.77
CA TRP A 81 -10.73 -5.34 9.37
C TRP A 81 -11.03 -6.30 10.53
N HIS A 82 -10.01 -6.71 11.29
CA HIS A 82 -10.19 -7.57 12.47
C HIS A 82 -11.03 -6.90 13.56
N ILE A 83 -10.80 -5.62 13.84
CA ILE A 83 -11.59 -4.85 14.81
C ILE A 83 -13.07 -4.79 14.38
N LYS A 84 -13.33 -4.51 13.09
CA LYS A 84 -14.70 -4.46 12.55
C LYS A 84 -15.38 -5.83 12.61
N LYS A 85 -14.66 -6.90 12.26
CA LYS A 85 -15.18 -8.27 12.33
C LYS A 85 -15.60 -8.64 13.77
N LYS A 86 -14.76 -8.31 14.76
CA LYS A 86 -15.08 -8.54 16.18
C LYS A 86 -16.32 -7.78 16.64
N ARG A 87 -16.45 -6.49 16.30
CA ARG A 87 -17.64 -5.70 16.67
C ARG A 87 -18.93 -6.30 16.11
N ASN A 88 -18.93 -6.71 14.85
CA ASN A 88 -20.12 -7.29 14.22
C ASN A 88 -20.52 -8.63 14.86
N ALA A 89 -19.55 -9.45 15.28
CA ALA A 89 -19.82 -10.71 15.98
C ALA A 89 -20.41 -10.49 17.40
N THR A 90 -20.04 -9.41 18.09
CA THR A 90 -20.61 -9.06 19.40
C THR A 90 -22.00 -8.43 19.32
N THR A 91 -22.42 -7.93 18.15
CA THR A 91 -23.69 -7.20 17.98
C THR A 91 -24.78 -8.07 17.33
N ASP A 92 -24.47 -9.31 16.94
CA ASP A 92 -25.46 -10.27 16.42
C ASP A 92 -25.97 -11.17 17.57
N PRO A 93 -27.24 -11.04 18.01
CA PRO A 93 -27.78 -11.81 19.13
C PRO A 93 -28.21 -13.24 18.74
N ARG A 94 -27.81 -13.76 17.57
CA ARG A 94 -28.15 -15.11 17.10
C ARG A 94 -27.02 -16.15 17.24
N VAL A 95 -25.94 -15.80 17.95
CA VAL A 95 -24.95 -16.75 18.49
C VAL A 95 -25.01 -16.70 20.00
#